data_AF-A0AAN6XV42-F1
#
_entry.id   AF-A0AAN6XV42-F1
#
_cell.length_a   1.000
_cell.length_b   1.000
_cell.length_c   1.000
_cell.angle_alpha   90.00
_cell.angle_beta   90.00
_cell.angle_gamma   90.00
#
_symmetry.space_group_name_H-M   'P 1'
#
loop_
_entity.id
_entity.type
_entity.pdbx_description
1 polymer ?
#
loop_
_entity_poly.entity_id
_entity_poly.type
_entity_poly.pdbx_seq_one_letter_code
_entity_poly.pdbx_strand_id
1 'polypeptide(L)'
;MDSVLAQLRTKALADYRARVSIDKLDAEHRAIFVRAINNVLSTEIAIFTYAQIIDGLPIGDVAFDSRRVDIPEGHPLDADHEELCPGAMEKAREVCPKWDPELLKFNPNVLNAFQEAPLGSKLFNTRLIELLASSLHQFGALLFQLDLCVHKGGREAIEAARNWKQPKPDWKTDVQDEDWNPPRCHWPFFYNPYYMDRDIYPEGDANIVGYWAEARILGGVAVFDRRAEESNGANTTYSRPNPPNVYLHPNRAKVTNRITQLLDEQQQALIDFLLLEDTTKAASSSPLPILVDQRNRKRFNWPDSIISHHIYRDIWERRPLNDDEMRLQQGRPEGEIDHPEILAIQIAVNQAVGNPIPEGMKRRLEEQEREIKQAEKKAKFVNTQDSATVKEGAASVEAVIGQTEFTLEDGTKHIEDEPTEKPDGPVPEEMHVAQQEEVDESSTSKEVDVHGQKGD
;
A
#
# COMPACT_ATOMS: atom_id res chain seq x y z
N MET A 1 15.72 8.72 21.13
CA MET A 1 14.65 8.07 20.34
C MET A 1 13.30 8.74 20.59
N ASP A 2 12.95 9.04 21.84
CA ASP A 2 11.67 9.64 22.24
C ASP A 2 11.31 10.95 21.53
N SER A 3 12.29 11.84 21.29
CA SER A 3 12.08 13.08 20.53
C SER A 3 11.64 12.82 19.08
N VAL A 4 12.24 11.82 18.41
CA VAL A 4 11.88 11.45 17.03
C VAL A 4 10.48 10.84 16.99
N LEU A 5 10.15 9.95 17.94
CA LEU A 5 8.81 9.36 18.03
C LEU A 5 7.73 10.42 18.27
N ALA A 6 7.99 11.40 19.13
CA ALA A 6 7.08 12.52 19.37
C ALA A 6 6.88 13.39 18.11
N GLN A 7 7.94 13.62 17.34
CA GLN A 7 7.85 14.33 16.05
C GLN A 7 7.04 13.54 15.02
N LEU A 8 7.29 12.24 14.87
CA LEU A 8 6.54 11.37 13.96
C LEU A 8 5.06 11.34 14.33
N ARG A 9 4.73 11.21 15.61
CA ARG A 9 3.34 11.26 16.09
C ARG A 9 2.67 12.60 15.80
N THR A 10 3.39 13.70 16.03
CA THR A 10 2.89 15.05 15.74
C THR A 10 2.61 15.23 14.25
N LYS A 11 3.54 14.77 13.39
CA LYS A 11 3.39 14.80 11.93
C LYS A 11 2.22 13.92 11.47
N ALA A 12 2.11 12.71 11.99
CA ALA A 12 1.03 11.78 11.67
C ALA A 12 -0.35 12.38 11.98
N LEU A 13 -0.49 12.99 13.16
CA LEU A 13 -1.73 13.63 13.57
C LEU A 13 -2.05 14.87 12.73
N ALA A 14 -1.05 15.68 12.37
CA ALA A 14 -1.22 16.82 11.48
C ALA A 14 -1.70 16.38 10.09
N ASP A 15 -1.04 15.38 9.49
CA ASP A 15 -1.42 14.83 8.19
C ASP A 15 -2.84 14.25 8.21
N TYR A 16 -3.17 13.49 9.25
CA TYR A 16 -4.50 12.90 9.41
C TYR A 16 -5.61 13.96 9.48
N ARG A 17 -5.39 15.03 10.27
CA ARG A 17 -6.35 16.14 10.41
C ARG A 17 -6.50 16.97 9.14
N ALA A 18 -5.46 17.04 8.32
CA ALA A 18 -5.48 17.76 7.05
C ALA A 18 -6.18 17.00 5.91
N ARG A 19 -6.58 15.75 6.12
CA ARG A 19 -7.20 14.93 5.06
C ARG A 19 -8.53 15.51 4.59
N VAL A 20 -8.75 15.44 3.29
CA VAL A 20 -9.96 15.94 2.60
C VAL A 20 -10.72 14.81 1.92
N SER A 21 -12.01 15.01 1.67
CA SER A 21 -12.86 14.04 0.97
C SER A 21 -12.58 14.04 -0.55
N ILE A 22 -13.03 12.98 -1.22
CA ILE A 22 -12.95 12.84 -2.68
C ILE A 22 -13.93 13.76 -3.42
N ASP A 23 -14.78 14.49 -2.70
CA ASP A 23 -15.66 15.54 -3.25
C ASP A 23 -14.88 16.68 -3.92
N LYS A 24 -13.58 16.80 -3.61
CA LYS A 24 -12.66 17.74 -4.25
C LYS A 24 -12.19 17.31 -5.64
N LEU A 25 -12.40 16.04 -6.01
CA LEU A 25 -12.09 15.56 -7.34
C LEU A 25 -13.15 16.02 -8.35
N ASP A 26 -12.72 16.29 -9.58
CA ASP A 26 -13.64 16.43 -10.70
C ASP A 26 -14.40 15.12 -10.97
N ALA A 27 -15.47 15.24 -11.76
CA ALA A 27 -16.40 14.15 -11.99
C ALA A 27 -15.74 12.93 -12.66
N GLU A 28 -14.75 13.13 -13.53
CA GLU A 28 -14.09 12.07 -14.29
C GLU A 28 -13.13 11.29 -13.39
N HIS A 29 -12.22 11.99 -12.69
CA HIS A 29 -11.29 11.40 -11.74
C HIS A 29 -12.02 10.68 -10.61
N ARG A 30 -13.09 11.29 -10.08
CA ARG A 30 -13.93 10.66 -9.05
C ARG A 30 -14.58 9.38 -9.55
N ALA A 31 -15.13 9.37 -10.77
CA ALA A 31 -15.78 8.19 -11.33
C ALA A 31 -14.78 7.04 -11.55
N ILE A 32 -13.59 7.34 -12.08
CA ILE A 32 -12.53 6.35 -12.26
C ILE A 32 -12.09 5.79 -10.91
N PHE A 33 -11.87 6.64 -9.91
CA PHE A 33 -11.39 6.21 -8.62
C PHE A 33 -12.41 5.34 -7.87
N VAL A 34 -13.69 5.73 -7.85
CA VAL A 34 -14.78 4.94 -7.26
C VAL A 34 -14.90 3.58 -7.96
N ARG A 35 -14.77 3.54 -9.29
CA ARG A 35 -14.75 2.30 -10.07
C ARG A 35 -13.59 1.39 -9.66
N ALA A 36 -12.39 1.94 -9.55
CA ALA A 36 -11.20 1.17 -9.14
C ALA A 36 -11.40 0.51 -7.76
N ILE A 37 -11.97 1.23 -6.79
CA ILE A 37 -12.30 0.67 -5.47
C ILE A 37 -13.36 -0.43 -5.61
N ASN A 38 -14.44 -0.19 -6.34
CA ASN A 38 -15.50 -1.18 -6.55
C ASN A 38 -14.97 -2.47 -7.20
N ASN A 39 -14.08 -2.36 -8.19
CA ASN A 39 -13.46 -3.51 -8.83
C ASN A 39 -12.70 -4.34 -7.79
N VAL A 40 -11.90 -3.72 -6.92
CA VAL A 40 -11.19 -4.45 -5.85
C VAL A 40 -12.16 -5.02 -4.81
N LEU A 41 -13.12 -4.25 -4.31
CA LEU A 41 -14.08 -4.69 -3.30
C LEU A 41 -15.01 -5.82 -3.79
N SER A 42 -15.14 -6.00 -5.10
CA SER A 42 -15.87 -7.12 -5.71
C SER A 42 -15.07 -8.43 -5.74
N THR A 43 -13.77 -8.39 -5.48
CA THR A 43 -12.91 -9.59 -5.51
C THR A 43 -13.13 -10.48 -4.29
N GLU A 44 -12.98 -11.79 -4.48
CA GLU A 44 -13.07 -12.75 -3.40
C GLU A 44 -12.02 -12.49 -2.31
N ILE A 45 -10.79 -12.11 -2.70
CA ILE A 45 -9.73 -11.79 -1.73
C ILE A 45 -10.08 -10.59 -0.85
N ALA A 46 -10.69 -9.53 -1.39
CA ALA A 46 -11.12 -8.38 -0.61
C ALA A 46 -12.27 -8.76 0.34
N ILE A 47 -13.31 -9.40 -0.18
CA ILE A 47 -14.47 -9.86 0.61
C ILE A 47 -14.00 -10.77 1.75
N PHE A 48 -13.15 -11.75 1.47
CA PHE A 48 -12.62 -12.68 2.46
C PHE A 48 -11.71 -12.00 3.50
N THR A 49 -10.91 -11.02 3.09
CA THR A 49 -10.07 -10.25 4.01
C THR A 49 -10.93 -9.43 4.98
N TYR A 50 -11.93 -8.72 4.47
CA TYR A 50 -12.82 -7.91 5.31
C TYR A 50 -13.77 -8.76 6.15
N ALA A 51 -14.18 -9.93 5.67
CA ALA A 51 -14.96 -10.89 6.45
C ALA A 51 -14.23 -11.32 7.73
N GLN A 52 -12.91 -11.52 7.69
CA GLN A 52 -12.14 -11.84 8.89
C GLN A 52 -12.13 -10.69 9.91
N ILE A 53 -12.05 -9.44 9.46
CA ILE A 53 -12.16 -8.27 10.36
C ILE A 53 -13.56 -8.22 11.00
N ILE A 54 -14.60 -8.50 10.20
CA ILE A 54 -16.00 -8.53 10.67
C ILE A 54 -16.26 -9.68 11.64
N ASP A 55 -15.66 -10.85 11.39
CA ASP A 55 -15.64 -11.98 12.31
C ASP A 55 -15.05 -11.52 13.64
N GLY A 56 -13.86 -10.91 13.59
CA GLY A 56 -13.15 -10.33 14.73
C GLY A 56 -11.85 -11.07 15.05
N LEU A 57 -11.64 -12.24 14.45
CA LEU A 57 -10.38 -12.99 14.45
C LEU A 57 -9.99 -13.39 13.02
N PRO A 58 -8.70 -13.41 12.67
CA PRO A 58 -8.25 -14.05 11.44
C PRO A 58 -8.42 -15.56 11.53
N ILE A 59 -8.60 -16.25 10.42
CA ILE A 59 -8.49 -17.72 10.43
C ILE A 59 -7.04 -18.14 10.65
N GLY A 60 -6.82 -19.34 11.20
CA GLY A 60 -5.49 -19.88 11.51
C GLY A 60 -4.51 -19.74 10.35
N ASP A 61 -4.83 -20.32 9.20
CA ASP A 61 -3.99 -20.25 7.99
C ASP A 61 -3.55 -18.82 7.62
N VAL A 62 -4.43 -17.83 7.80
CA VAL A 62 -4.12 -16.43 7.49
C VAL A 62 -3.26 -15.78 8.57
N ALA A 63 -3.53 -16.11 9.84
CA ALA A 63 -2.77 -15.62 10.98
C ALA A 63 -1.31 -16.12 10.96
N PHE A 64 -1.12 -17.38 10.53
CA PHE A 64 0.18 -18.02 10.41
C PHE A 64 0.87 -17.81 9.03
N ASP A 65 0.18 -17.28 8.01
CA ASP A 65 0.76 -16.87 6.72
C ASP A 65 1.54 -15.54 6.82
N SER A 66 2.60 -15.54 7.64
CA SER A 66 3.50 -14.41 7.85
C SER A 66 4.97 -14.85 7.88
N ARG A 67 5.89 -14.03 7.35
CA ARG A 67 7.35 -14.21 7.47
C ARG A 67 7.84 -14.06 8.91
N ARG A 68 7.07 -13.35 9.72
CA ARG A 68 7.29 -13.16 11.15
C ARG A 68 5.96 -13.41 11.83
N VAL A 69 5.75 -14.67 12.20
CA VAL A 69 4.62 -15.07 13.03
C VAL A 69 5.02 -14.79 14.48
N ASP A 70 4.27 -13.89 15.13
CA ASP A 70 4.43 -13.58 16.55
C ASP A 70 3.24 -14.14 17.37
N ILE A 71 2.60 -15.17 16.84
CA ILE A 71 1.59 -15.98 17.51
C ILE A 71 2.30 -17.21 18.07
N PRO A 72 2.28 -17.43 19.40
CA PRO A 72 2.97 -18.57 19.99
C PRO A 72 2.36 -19.91 19.54
N GLU A 73 3.18 -20.95 19.52
CA GLU A 73 2.74 -22.31 19.23
C GLU A 73 1.66 -22.78 20.22
N GLY A 74 0.63 -23.44 19.71
CA GLY A 74 -0.51 -23.93 20.49
C GLY A 74 -1.60 -22.88 20.76
N HIS A 75 -1.50 -21.70 20.15
CA HIS A 75 -2.54 -20.67 20.26
C HIS A 75 -3.88 -21.17 19.67
N PRO A 76 -5.04 -20.88 20.30
CA PRO A 76 -6.36 -21.34 19.84
C PRO A 76 -6.69 -20.97 18.39
N LEU A 77 -6.12 -19.90 17.86
CA LEU A 77 -6.29 -19.52 16.45
C LEU A 77 -5.87 -20.62 15.46
N ASP A 78 -4.89 -21.45 15.83
CA ASP A 78 -4.38 -22.52 14.96
C ASP A 78 -5.37 -23.70 14.86
N ALA A 79 -5.99 -24.08 15.98
CA ALA A 79 -6.82 -25.28 16.07
C ALA A 79 -8.34 -25.00 16.07
N ASP A 80 -8.76 -23.83 16.56
CA ASP A 80 -10.17 -23.54 16.85
C ASP A 80 -10.80 -22.55 15.86
N HIS A 81 -10.01 -21.91 14.98
CA HIS A 81 -10.48 -20.93 14.00
C HIS A 81 -10.00 -21.24 12.58
N GLU A 82 -10.26 -22.46 12.10
CA GLU A 82 -9.92 -22.91 10.75
C GLU A 82 -10.76 -22.24 9.65
N GLU A 83 -12.03 -21.94 9.97
CA GLU A 83 -13.00 -21.33 9.06
C GLU A 83 -13.60 -20.07 9.67
N LEU A 84 -14.09 -19.18 8.81
CA LEU A 84 -14.85 -18.00 9.23
C LEU A 84 -16.14 -18.41 9.95
N CYS A 85 -16.50 -17.65 10.98
CA CYS A 85 -17.75 -17.85 11.70
C CYS A 85 -18.97 -17.57 10.80
N PRO A 86 -20.10 -18.29 11.03
CA PRO A 86 -21.32 -18.09 10.24
C PRO A 86 -21.77 -16.62 10.23
N GLY A 87 -22.04 -16.08 9.05
CA GLY A 87 -22.49 -14.69 8.88
C GLY A 87 -21.39 -13.68 8.55
N ALA A 88 -20.10 -14.01 8.78
CA ALA A 88 -18.99 -13.10 8.48
C ALA A 88 -18.88 -12.80 6.97
N MET A 89 -18.94 -13.84 6.14
CA MET A 89 -18.89 -13.71 4.68
C MET A 89 -20.14 -13.00 4.13
N GLU A 90 -21.32 -13.35 4.61
CA GLU A 90 -22.58 -12.71 4.21
C GLU A 90 -22.55 -11.22 4.54
N LYS A 91 -22.04 -10.87 5.73
CA LYS A 91 -21.94 -9.47 6.15
C LYS A 91 -20.91 -8.70 5.33
N ALA A 92 -19.76 -9.30 5.02
CA ALA A 92 -18.78 -8.69 4.12
C ALA A 92 -19.36 -8.44 2.72
N ARG A 93 -20.09 -9.42 2.16
CA ARG A 93 -20.81 -9.29 0.88
C ARG A 93 -21.92 -8.26 0.90
N GLU A 94 -22.49 -7.96 2.07
CA GLU A 94 -23.46 -6.89 2.24
C GLU A 94 -22.80 -5.51 2.29
N VAL A 95 -21.70 -5.38 3.03
CA VAL A 95 -21.07 -4.09 3.34
C VAL A 95 -20.16 -3.61 2.20
N CYS A 96 -19.36 -4.50 1.59
CA CYS A 96 -18.39 -4.12 0.56
C CYS A 96 -19.03 -3.43 -0.66
N PRO A 97 -20.18 -3.86 -1.21
CA PRO A 97 -20.81 -3.18 -2.35
C PRO A 97 -21.55 -1.88 -1.99
N LYS A 98 -21.87 -1.68 -0.71
CA LYS A 98 -22.67 -0.54 -0.21
C LYS A 98 -21.82 0.50 0.51
N TRP A 99 -20.50 0.46 0.34
CA TRP A 99 -19.61 1.43 0.95
C TRP A 99 -19.93 2.84 0.45
N ASP A 100 -19.79 3.81 1.34
CA ASP A 100 -19.98 5.22 1.03
C ASP A 100 -18.63 5.87 0.72
N PRO A 101 -18.42 6.39 -0.51
CA PRO A 101 -17.21 7.09 -0.88
C PRO A 101 -16.87 8.32 -0.04
N GLU A 102 -17.86 8.95 0.61
CA GLU A 102 -17.65 10.13 1.45
C GLU A 102 -16.97 9.81 2.78
N LEU A 103 -16.91 8.53 3.18
CA LEU A 103 -16.21 8.08 4.38
C LEU A 103 -14.69 8.14 4.25
N LEU A 104 -14.17 8.10 3.02
CA LEU A 104 -12.73 8.06 2.77
C LEU A 104 -12.15 9.47 2.71
N LYS A 105 -11.01 9.67 3.37
CA LYS A 105 -10.30 10.94 3.41
C LYS A 105 -8.83 10.76 3.03
N PHE A 106 -8.30 11.67 2.22
CA PHE A 106 -6.97 11.54 1.62
C PHE A 106 -6.11 12.74 1.90
N ASN A 107 -4.80 12.55 1.82
CA ASN A 107 -3.86 13.67 1.84
C ASN A 107 -4.18 14.60 0.65
N PRO A 108 -4.39 15.91 0.88
CA PRO A 108 -4.78 16.84 -0.17
C PRO A 108 -3.75 16.92 -1.29
N ASN A 109 -2.45 16.77 -1.00
CA ASN A 109 -1.40 16.79 -2.02
C ASN A 109 -1.50 15.59 -2.96
N VAL A 110 -1.82 14.41 -2.44
CA VAL A 110 -1.98 13.19 -3.24
C VAL A 110 -3.25 13.29 -4.10
N LEU A 111 -4.33 13.82 -3.53
CA LEU A 111 -5.59 14.00 -4.24
C LEU A 111 -5.45 15.02 -5.38
N ASN A 112 -4.80 16.14 -5.13
CA ASN A 112 -4.50 17.15 -6.15
C ASN A 112 -3.57 16.58 -7.23
N ALA A 113 -2.51 15.87 -6.84
CA ALA A 113 -1.59 15.25 -7.79
C ALA A 113 -2.25 14.16 -8.65
N PHE A 114 -3.28 13.48 -8.15
CA PHE A 114 -4.09 12.56 -8.96
C PHE A 114 -4.91 13.31 -10.00
N GLN A 115 -5.60 14.38 -9.60
CA GLN A 115 -6.44 15.20 -10.49
C GLN A 115 -5.63 15.95 -11.55
N GLU A 116 -4.42 16.41 -11.23
CA GLU A 116 -3.55 17.12 -12.16
C GLU A 116 -2.81 16.17 -13.13
N ALA A 117 -2.78 14.87 -12.85
CA ALA A 117 -2.08 13.91 -13.68
C ALA A 117 -2.87 13.60 -14.96
N PRO A 118 -2.26 13.69 -16.16
CA PRO A 118 -2.96 13.35 -17.40
C PRO A 118 -3.45 11.91 -17.41
N LEU A 119 -4.71 11.68 -17.78
CA LEU A 119 -5.31 10.35 -17.86
C LEU A 119 -4.47 9.40 -18.71
N GLY A 120 -4.32 8.16 -18.25
CA GLY A 120 -3.50 7.14 -18.92
C GLY A 120 -1.99 7.35 -18.80
N SER A 121 -1.52 8.46 -18.20
CA SER A 121 -0.10 8.64 -17.92
C SER A 121 0.37 7.72 -16.79
N LYS A 122 1.67 7.40 -16.77
CA LYS A 122 2.27 6.63 -15.66
C LYS A 122 2.13 7.35 -14.31
N LEU A 123 2.13 8.68 -14.29
CA LEU A 123 1.89 9.45 -13.06
C LEU A 123 0.45 9.23 -12.56
N PHE A 124 -0.54 9.34 -13.45
CA PHE A 124 -1.94 9.08 -13.14
C PHE A 124 -2.12 7.67 -12.58
N ASN A 125 -1.54 6.67 -13.25
CA ASN A 125 -1.59 5.27 -12.84
C ASN A 125 -1.01 5.07 -11.43
N THR A 126 0.17 5.65 -11.14
CA THR A 126 0.78 5.54 -9.81
C THR A 126 -0.10 6.19 -8.74
N ARG A 127 -0.67 7.38 -9.00
CA ARG A 127 -1.56 8.07 -8.05
C ARG A 127 -2.88 7.34 -7.82
N LEU A 128 -3.44 6.73 -8.85
CA LEU A 128 -4.62 5.87 -8.72
C LEU A 128 -4.33 4.69 -7.76
N ILE A 129 -3.18 4.02 -7.92
CA ILE A 129 -2.76 2.93 -7.04
C ILE A 129 -2.52 3.42 -5.61
N GLU A 130 -1.95 4.62 -5.42
CA GLU A 130 -1.72 5.23 -4.11
C GLU A 130 -3.02 5.54 -3.35
N LEU A 131 -3.99 6.16 -4.04
CA LEU A 131 -5.31 6.42 -3.49
C LEU A 131 -6.06 5.11 -3.21
N LEU A 132 -5.94 4.11 -4.09
CA LEU A 132 -6.54 2.79 -3.87
C LEU A 132 -5.98 2.12 -2.62
N ALA A 133 -4.66 2.05 -2.47
CA ALA A 133 -4.02 1.45 -1.29
C ALA A 133 -4.49 2.14 0.00
N SER A 134 -4.53 3.47 -0.02
CA SER A 134 -5.04 4.27 1.10
C SER A 134 -6.52 4.01 1.41
N SER A 135 -7.32 3.66 0.39
CA SER A 135 -8.74 3.32 0.55
C SER A 135 -8.92 1.95 1.21
N LEU A 136 -8.18 0.95 0.74
CA LEU A 136 -8.23 -0.40 1.30
C LEU A 136 -7.80 -0.42 2.77
N HIS A 137 -6.74 0.35 3.09
CA HIS A 137 -6.30 0.61 4.45
C HIS A 137 -7.42 1.21 5.30
N GLN A 138 -8.00 2.33 4.85
CA GLN A 138 -9.04 3.04 5.59
C GLN A 138 -10.29 2.19 5.77
N PHE A 139 -10.69 1.43 4.76
CA PHE A 139 -11.84 0.53 4.86
C PHE A 139 -11.63 -0.56 5.91
N GLY A 140 -10.43 -1.16 5.96
CA GLY A 140 -10.07 -2.11 7.01
C GLY A 140 -10.10 -1.49 8.42
N ALA A 141 -9.55 -0.28 8.56
CA ALA A 141 -9.57 0.47 9.81
C ALA A 141 -11.00 0.81 10.27
N LEU A 142 -11.85 1.27 9.35
CA LEU A 142 -13.26 1.60 9.61
C LEU A 142 -14.05 0.36 10.05
N LEU A 143 -13.90 -0.77 9.34
CA LEU A 143 -14.59 -2.01 9.71
C LEU A 143 -14.18 -2.51 11.10
N PHE A 144 -12.89 -2.38 11.43
CA PHE A 144 -12.40 -2.72 12.76
C PHE A 144 -12.98 -1.81 13.85
N GLN A 145 -13.07 -0.50 13.59
CA GLN A 145 -13.65 0.46 14.53
C GLN A 145 -15.17 0.31 14.68
N LEU A 146 -15.88 -0.09 13.62
CA LEU A 146 -17.30 -0.43 13.68
C LEU A 146 -17.57 -1.65 14.54
N ASP A 147 -16.56 -2.51 14.70
CA ASP A 147 -16.53 -3.56 15.71
C ASP A 147 -17.76 -4.49 15.64
N LEU A 148 -18.13 -4.85 14.40
CA LEU A 148 -19.33 -5.65 14.08
C LEU A 148 -19.30 -7.02 14.78
N CYS A 149 -18.10 -7.61 14.93
CA CYS A 149 -17.79 -8.73 15.83
C CYS A 149 -18.82 -9.87 15.76
N VAL A 150 -18.95 -10.50 14.59
CA VAL A 150 -19.91 -11.62 14.38
C VAL A 150 -19.37 -12.98 14.84
N HIS A 151 -18.20 -13.00 15.49
CA HIS A 151 -17.55 -14.22 15.97
C HIS A 151 -18.47 -15.12 16.79
N LYS A 152 -18.33 -16.44 16.60
CA LYS A 152 -19.02 -17.44 17.42
C LYS A 152 -18.48 -17.38 18.86
N GLY A 153 -19.38 -17.22 19.83
CA GLY A 153 -18.99 -16.95 21.22
C GLY A 153 -18.77 -15.47 21.52
N GLY A 154 -18.96 -14.59 20.52
CA GLY A 154 -18.92 -13.15 20.66
C GLY A 154 -17.61 -12.62 21.22
N ARG A 155 -17.68 -11.49 21.91
CA ARG A 155 -16.51 -10.78 22.43
C ARG A 155 -15.71 -11.59 23.45
N GLU A 156 -16.38 -12.45 24.21
CA GLU A 156 -15.72 -13.27 25.23
C GLU A 156 -14.72 -14.26 24.62
N ALA A 157 -15.08 -14.87 23.49
CA ALA A 157 -14.18 -15.78 22.78
C ALA A 157 -12.98 -15.03 22.15
N ILE A 158 -13.21 -13.83 21.61
CA ILE A 158 -12.13 -12.98 21.08
C ILE A 158 -11.17 -12.56 22.20
N GLU A 159 -11.70 -12.12 23.34
CA GLU A 159 -10.89 -11.75 24.49
C GLU A 159 -10.18 -12.95 25.12
N ALA A 160 -10.78 -14.15 25.08
CA ALA A 160 -10.11 -15.38 25.50
C ALA A 160 -8.92 -15.71 24.59
N ALA A 161 -9.07 -15.58 23.27
CA ALA A 161 -7.97 -15.75 22.32
C ALA A 161 -6.87 -14.70 22.57
N ARG A 162 -7.25 -13.43 22.70
CA ARG A 162 -6.32 -12.32 22.98
C ARG A 162 -5.51 -12.50 24.27
N ASN A 163 -6.18 -12.93 25.33
CA ASN A 163 -5.57 -13.09 26.65
C ASN A 163 -4.96 -14.48 26.87
N TRP A 164 -4.98 -15.33 25.85
CA TRP A 164 -4.37 -16.65 25.91
C TRP A 164 -2.87 -16.53 26.19
N LYS A 165 -2.38 -17.43 27.04
CA LYS A 165 -0.99 -17.50 27.46
C LYS A 165 -0.46 -18.88 27.17
N GLN A 166 0.71 -18.93 26.54
CA GLN A 166 1.38 -20.20 26.28
C GLN A 166 1.61 -20.94 27.61
N PRO A 167 1.16 -22.21 27.74
CA PRO A 167 1.50 -23.03 28.88
C PRO A 167 3.02 -23.16 29.03
N LYS A 168 3.50 -23.32 30.26
CA LYS A 168 4.93 -23.55 30.50
C LYS A 168 5.32 -24.86 29.81
N PRO A 169 6.32 -24.86 28.92
CA PRO A 169 6.74 -26.09 28.26
C PRO A 169 7.47 -27.00 29.26
N ASP A 170 7.24 -28.32 29.14
CA ASP A 170 7.77 -29.33 30.07
C ASP A 170 9.31 -29.31 30.21
N TRP A 171 10.03 -28.86 29.17
CA TRP A 171 11.49 -28.76 29.20
C TRP A 171 12.03 -27.61 30.06
N LYS A 172 11.19 -26.66 30.48
CA LYS A 172 11.53 -25.59 31.43
C LYS A 172 11.19 -26.00 32.87
N THR A 173 11.86 -27.04 33.36
CA THR A 173 11.70 -27.53 34.73
C THR A 173 12.34 -26.63 35.79
N ASP A 174 13.22 -25.72 35.37
CA ASP A 174 13.98 -24.78 36.20
C ASP A 174 13.20 -23.50 36.56
N VAL A 175 12.06 -23.27 35.89
CA VAL A 175 11.19 -22.11 36.11
C VAL A 175 9.90 -22.58 36.82
N GLN A 176 9.57 -21.94 37.94
CA GLN A 176 8.28 -22.18 38.61
C GLN A 176 7.12 -21.65 37.75
N ASP A 177 5.91 -22.19 37.91
CA ASP A 177 4.77 -21.78 37.08
C ASP A 177 4.41 -20.31 37.29
N GLU A 178 4.62 -19.79 38.50
CA GLU A 178 4.41 -18.39 38.88
C GLU A 178 5.44 -17.44 38.23
N ASP A 179 6.64 -17.95 37.94
CA ASP A 179 7.74 -17.21 37.33
C ASP A 179 7.76 -17.34 35.79
N TRP A 180 6.94 -18.23 35.23
CA TRP A 180 6.80 -18.39 33.79
C TRP A 180 6.12 -17.17 33.18
N ASN A 181 6.90 -16.39 32.43
CA ASN A 181 6.40 -15.27 31.65
C ASN A 181 6.35 -15.68 30.16
N PRO A 182 5.21 -16.23 29.68
CA PRO A 182 5.10 -16.64 28.29
C PRO A 182 5.22 -15.44 27.34
N PRO A 183 5.65 -15.67 26.10
CA PRO A 183 5.56 -14.66 25.06
C PRO A 183 4.13 -14.11 25.00
N ARG A 184 3.99 -12.79 25.05
CA ARG A 184 2.68 -12.14 24.84
C ARG A 184 2.36 -12.20 23.37
N CYS A 185 1.14 -12.59 23.03
CA CYS A 185 0.68 -12.42 21.66
C CYS A 185 0.39 -10.94 21.40
N HIS A 186 0.69 -10.50 20.17
CA HIS A 186 0.39 -9.14 19.76
C HIS A 186 -1.10 -8.98 19.45
N TRP A 187 -1.64 -7.82 19.83
CA TRP A 187 -3.01 -7.41 19.50
C TRP A 187 -2.98 -6.09 18.70
N PRO A 188 -3.80 -5.94 17.64
CA PRO A 188 -4.74 -6.92 17.08
C PRO A 188 -4.04 -8.07 16.34
N PHE A 189 -4.70 -9.22 16.18
CA PHE A 189 -4.18 -10.35 15.39
C PHE A 189 -4.13 -10.06 13.88
N PHE A 190 -4.76 -8.96 13.44
CA PHE A 190 -4.67 -8.42 12.09
C PHE A 190 -3.49 -7.44 11.99
N TYR A 191 -2.28 -7.96 11.82
CA TYR A 191 -1.09 -7.10 11.77
C TYR A 191 -0.13 -7.47 10.65
N ASN A 192 0.56 -6.45 10.13
CA ASN A 192 1.77 -6.63 9.35
C ASN A 192 2.96 -6.36 10.31
N PRO A 193 3.93 -7.27 10.46
CA PRO A 193 5.01 -7.17 11.46
C PRO A 193 5.92 -5.94 11.28
N TYR A 194 5.82 -5.26 10.14
CA TYR A 194 6.59 -4.04 9.86
C TYR A 194 5.80 -2.75 10.09
N TYR A 195 4.51 -2.83 10.40
CA TYR A 195 3.60 -1.70 10.54
C TYR A 195 2.79 -1.81 11.84
N MET A 196 3.51 -1.78 12.98
CA MET A 196 2.95 -2.00 14.32
C MET A 196 3.13 -0.80 15.26
N ASP A 197 3.50 0.37 14.74
CA ASP A 197 3.81 1.56 15.53
C ASP A 197 2.54 2.28 16.03
N ARG A 198 1.72 1.59 16.83
CA ARG A 198 0.43 2.08 17.37
C ARG A 198 0.51 3.44 18.07
N ASP A 199 1.66 3.76 18.65
CA ASP A 199 1.87 5.01 19.39
C ASP A 199 2.10 6.21 18.46
N ILE A 200 2.46 5.95 17.20
CA ILE A 200 2.63 6.97 16.15
C ILE A 200 1.32 7.15 15.38
N TYR A 201 0.59 6.04 15.17
CA TYR A 201 -0.56 6.03 14.28
C TYR A 201 -1.76 6.83 14.83
N PRO A 202 -2.37 7.71 14.01
CA PRO A 202 -3.47 8.58 14.46
C PRO A 202 -4.70 7.84 14.99
N GLU A 203 -4.95 6.63 14.48
CA GLU A 203 -6.07 5.76 14.85
C GLU A 203 -5.59 4.49 15.58
N GLY A 204 -4.33 4.46 16.03
CA GLY A 204 -3.74 3.38 16.82
C GLY A 204 -3.87 2.01 16.15
N ASP A 205 -4.52 1.08 16.84
CA ASP A 205 -4.69 -0.32 16.41
C ASP A 205 -5.47 -0.42 15.09
N ALA A 206 -6.39 0.50 14.80
CA ALA A 206 -7.14 0.50 13.55
C ALA A 206 -6.23 0.71 12.33
N ASN A 207 -5.15 1.52 12.46
CA ASN A 207 -4.17 1.65 11.39
C ASN A 207 -3.38 0.34 11.17
N ILE A 208 -3.09 -0.41 12.23
CA ILE A 208 -2.42 -1.73 12.12
C ILE A 208 -3.29 -2.69 11.30
N VAL A 209 -4.59 -2.75 11.62
CA VAL A 209 -5.56 -3.56 10.86
C VAL A 209 -5.67 -3.11 9.41
N GLY A 210 -5.66 -1.80 9.17
CA GLY A 210 -5.65 -1.23 7.82
C GLY A 210 -4.46 -1.71 6.98
N TYR A 211 -3.25 -1.65 7.53
CA TYR A 211 -2.04 -2.15 6.85
C TYR A 211 -2.10 -3.66 6.59
N TRP A 212 -2.65 -4.42 7.55
CA TRP A 212 -2.87 -5.85 7.35
C TRP A 212 -3.84 -6.12 6.19
N ALA A 213 -4.99 -5.45 6.16
CA ALA A 213 -5.99 -5.63 5.11
C ALA A 213 -5.43 -5.29 3.72
N GLU A 214 -4.76 -4.14 3.61
CA GLU A 214 -4.07 -3.72 2.41
C GLU A 214 -3.04 -4.78 1.94
N ALA A 215 -2.20 -5.27 2.87
CA ALA A 215 -1.20 -6.27 2.54
C ALA A 215 -1.81 -7.61 2.10
N ARG A 216 -2.93 -8.04 2.70
CA ARG A 216 -3.63 -9.26 2.29
C ARG A 216 -4.21 -9.15 0.89
N ILE A 217 -4.83 -8.01 0.57
CA ILE A 217 -5.52 -7.76 -0.70
C ILE A 217 -4.54 -7.49 -1.84
N LEU A 218 -3.59 -6.57 -1.65
CA LEU A 218 -2.64 -6.19 -2.70
C LEU A 218 -1.46 -7.16 -2.82
N GLY A 219 -1.17 -7.94 -1.78
CA GLY A 219 0.04 -8.78 -1.69
C GLY A 219 1.19 -8.14 -0.90
N GLY A 220 1.02 -6.91 -0.43
CA GLY A 220 1.93 -6.18 0.46
C GLY A 220 1.42 -4.75 0.68
N VAL A 221 2.01 -4.03 1.64
CA VAL A 221 1.69 -2.60 1.83
C VAL A 221 2.31 -1.81 0.67
N ALA A 222 1.51 -1.02 -0.03
CA ALA A 222 1.96 -0.23 -1.18
C ALA A 222 2.67 1.04 -0.71
N VAL A 223 3.89 1.25 -1.20
CA VAL A 223 4.74 2.40 -0.90
C VAL A 223 5.35 2.97 -2.19
N PHE A 224 5.71 4.25 -2.18
CA PHE A 224 6.00 5.03 -3.38
C PHE A 224 7.34 5.74 -3.28
N ASP A 225 8.03 5.92 -4.42
CA ASP A 225 9.27 6.69 -4.49
C ASP A 225 8.96 8.19 -4.43
N ARG A 226 9.35 8.86 -3.35
CA ARG A 226 9.04 10.28 -3.11
C ARG A 226 10.11 11.24 -3.61
N ARG A 227 11.25 10.75 -4.13
CA ARG A 227 12.37 11.63 -4.57
C ARG A 227 11.98 12.63 -5.64
N ALA A 228 11.06 12.23 -6.53
CA ALA A 228 10.54 13.09 -7.58
C ALA A 228 9.70 14.25 -7.03
N GLU A 229 9.06 14.07 -5.88
CA GLU A 229 8.17 15.04 -5.21
C GLU A 229 8.94 15.96 -4.26
N GLU A 230 10.00 15.45 -3.61
CA GLU A 230 10.84 16.23 -2.69
C GLU A 230 11.79 17.20 -3.41
N SER A 231 12.04 16.95 -4.69
CA SER A 231 12.85 17.81 -5.55
C SER A 231 11.98 18.96 -6.10
N ASN A 232 11.79 20.03 -5.31
CA ASN A 232 11.09 21.27 -5.72
C ASN A 232 11.82 22.04 -6.86
N GLY A 233 12.13 21.40 -7.98
CA GLY A 233 12.73 22.03 -9.18
C GLY A 233 14.10 22.70 -8.98
N ALA A 234 14.63 22.76 -7.76
CA ALA A 234 15.86 23.44 -7.42
C ALA A 234 16.86 22.41 -6.88
N ASN A 235 17.93 22.19 -7.64
CA ASN A 235 19.08 21.36 -7.29
C ASN A 235 18.91 19.83 -7.25
N THR A 236 18.54 19.24 -8.38
CA THR A 236 19.17 17.95 -8.74
C THR A 236 19.69 18.02 -10.17
N THR A 237 20.98 17.77 -10.33
CA THR A 237 21.69 17.61 -11.62
C THR A 237 21.26 16.35 -12.38
N TYR A 238 20.20 15.68 -11.91
CA TYR A 238 19.62 14.48 -12.48
C TYR A 238 18.28 14.87 -13.11
N SER A 239 18.27 14.88 -14.45
CA SER A 239 17.09 15.07 -15.30
C SER A 239 15.83 14.46 -14.66
N ARG A 240 14.76 15.27 -14.57
CA ARG A 240 13.41 14.92 -14.06
C ARG A 240 13.19 13.41 -14.01
N PRO A 241 13.21 12.77 -12.83
CA PRO A 241 13.23 11.33 -12.78
C PRO A 241 11.86 10.83 -13.23
N ASN A 242 11.87 9.70 -13.92
CA ASN A 242 10.67 8.98 -14.34
C ASN A 242 9.58 8.99 -13.24
N PRO A 243 8.29 9.03 -13.60
CA PRO A 243 7.18 9.00 -12.64
C PRO A 243 7.38 7.87 -11.62
N PRO A 244 7.01 8.12 -10.35
CA PRO A 244 7.34 7.23 -9.25
C PRO A 244 6.81 5.83 -9.52
N ASN A 245 7.65 4.84 -9.23
CA ASN A 245 7.30 3.44 -9.42
C ASN A 245 6.59 2.93 -8.15
N VAL A 246 5.75 1.91 -8.29
CA VAL A 246 5.03 1.29 -7.18
C VAL A 246 5.88 0.19 -6.56
N TYR A 247 5.94 0.16 -5.24
CA TYR A 247 6.61 -0.89 -4.48
C TYR A 247 5.60 -1.54 -3.53
N LEU A 248 5.76 -2.85 -3.30
CA LEU A 248 5.04 -3.56 -2.25
C LEU A 248 5.99 -3.94 -1.12
N HIS A 249 5.52 -3.84 0.11
CA HIS A 249 6.14 -4.41 1.31
C HIS A 249 5.37 -5.69 1.73
N PRO A 250 5.69 -6.84 1.13
CA PRO A 250 5.07 -8.12 1.44
C PRO A 250 5.46 -8.66 2.82
N ASN A 251 4.58 -9.49 3.40
CA ASN A 251 4.86 -10.19 4.66
C ASN A 251 4.46 -11.68 4.68
N ARG A 252 3.98 -12.28 3.58
CA ARG A 252 3.50 -13.70 3.56
C ARG A 252 4.62 -14.73 3.73
N ALA A 253 4.33 -15.88 4.34
CA ALA A 253 5.32 -16.85 4.87
C ALA A 253 6.36 -17.39 3.86
N LYS A 254 6.13 -17.27 2.55
CA LYS A 254 7.04 -17.73 1.48
C LYS A 254 7.36 -16.67 0.43
N VAL A 255 6.99 -15.41 0.70
CA VAL A 255 7.30 -14.26 -0.16
C VAL A 255 8.47 -13.50 0.46
N THR A 256 9.18 -12.67 -0.29
CA THR A 256 10.21 -11.79 0.32
C THR A 256 9.63 -10.92 1.44
N ASN A 257 10.48 -10.43 2.34
CA ASN A 257 10.12 -9.37 3.29
C ASN A 257 10.77 -8.01 2.95
N ARG A 258 11.37 -7.90 1.77
CA ARG A 258 11.99 -6.66 1.29
C ARG A 258 10.96 -5.83 0.53
N ILE A 259 11.10 -4.51 0.59
CA ILE A 259 10.29 -3.59 -0.21
C ILE A 259 10.69 -3.74 -1.66
N THR A 260 9.75 -4.16 -2.48
CA THR A 260 10.02 -4.74 -3.79
C THR A 260 9.29 -3.96 -4.86
N GLN A 261 10.03 -3.50 -5.87
CA GLN A 261 9.45 -2.77 -7.00
C GLN A 261 8.57 -3.71 -7.82
N LEU A 262 7.38 -3.26 -8.18
CA LEU A 262 6.54 -3.98 -9.14
C LEU A 262 7.15 -3.90 -10.55
N LEU A 263 7.02 -4.98 -11.31
CA LEU A 263 7.34 -4.98 -12.73
C LEU A 263 6.34 -4.09 -13.48
N ASP A 264 6.75 -3.55 -14.63
CA ASP A 264 5.85 -2.73 -15.45
C ASP A 264 4.61 -3.54 -15.89
N GLU A 265 4.77 -4.84 -16.19
CA GLU A 265 3.64 -5.74 -16.51
C GLU A 265 2.70 -5.99 -15.33
N GLN A 266 3.21 -6.03 -14.10
CA GLN A 266 2.38 -6.19 -12.89
C GLN A 266 1.58 -4.91 -12.62
N GLN A 267 2.20 -3.74 -12.82
CA GLN A 267 1.53 -2.46 -12.73
C GLN A 267 0.47 -2.29 -13.81
N GLN A 268 0.80 -2.64 -15.05
CA GLN A 268 -0.14 -2.54 -16.16
C GLN A 268 -1.35 -3.46 -15.95
N ALA A 269 -1.13 -4.72 -15.58
CA ALA A 269 -2.23 -5.66 -15.28
C ALA A 269 -3.12 -5.14 -14.14
N LEU A 270 -2.54 -4.52 -13.11
CA LEU A 270 -3.31 -3.87 -12.05
C LEU A 270 -4.14 -2.71 -12.61
N ILE A 271 -3.55 -1.80 -13.36
CA ILE A 271 -4.25 -0.65 -13.95
C ILE A 271 -5.38 -1.10 -14.88
N ASP A 272 -5.13 -2.06 -15.77
CA ASP A 272 -6.14 -2.58 -16.69
C ASP A 272 -7.35 -3.15 -15.93
N PHE A 273 -7.10 -3.85 -14.82
CA PHE A 273 -8.14 -4.32 -13.92
C PHE A 273 -8.87 -3.17 -13.18
N LEU A 274 -8.15 -2.16 -12.71
CA LEU A 274 -8.76 -1.02 -11.99
C LEU A 274 -9.64 -0.15 -12.90
N LEU A 275 -9.26 -0.01 -14.18
CA LEU A 275 -9.98 0.80 -15.16
C LEU A 275 -11.11 0.04 -15.85
N LEU A 276 -11.17 -1.29 -15.69
CA LEU A 276 -12.16 -2.15 -16.34
C LEU A 276 -13.59 -1.70 -16.03
N GLU A 277 -14.34 -1.36 -17.08
CA GLU A 277 -15.73 -0.89 -16.96
C GLU A 277 -16.71 -2.04 -16.74
N ASP A 278 -16.39 -3.22 -17.27
CA ASP A 278 -17.19 -4.44 -17.16
C ASP A 278 -16.95 -5.11 -15.81
N THR A 279 -17.69 -4.67 -14.80
CA THR A 279 -17.63 -5.20 -13.42
C THR A 279 -17.91 -6.71 -13.33
N THR A 280 -18.61 -7.29 -14.31
CA THR A 280 -18.88 -8.74 -14.34
C THR A 280 -17.63 -9.56 -14.66
N LYS A 281 -16.67 -8.96 -15.38
CA LYS A 281 -15.38 -9.59 -15.71
C LYS A 281 -14.29 -9.30 -14.67
N ALA A 282 -14.41 -8.19 -13.94
CA ALA A 282 -13.41 -7.74 -12.97
C ALA A 282 -13.01 -8.84 -11.97
N ALA A 283 -13.98 -9.53 -11.37
CA ALA A 283 -13.71 -10.60 -10.42
C ALA A 283 -12.88 -11.75 -11.03
N SER A 284 -13.12 -12.08 -12.30
CA SER A 284 -12.43 -13.18 -13.01
C SER A 284 -11.07 -12.79 -13.59
N SER A 285 -10.82 -11.50 -13.78
CA SER A 285 -9.59 -10.96 -14.37
C SER A 285 -8.67 -10.30 -13.34
N SER A 286 -8.95 -10.48 -12.04
CA SER A 286 -8.20 -9.81 -10.98
C SER A 286 -6.75 -10.29 -10.91
N PRO A 287 -5.75 -9.40 -10.94
CA PRO A 287 -4.35 -9.75 -10.71
C PRO A 287 -4.00 -9.83 -9.21
N LEU A 288 -5.00 -9.68 -8.32
CA LEU A 288 -4.79 -9.60 -6.87
C LEU A 288 -4.93 -10.98 -6.19
N PRO A 289 -4.11 -11.26 -5.17
CA PRO A 289 -2.98 -10.47 -4.68
C PRO A 289 -1.76 -10.54 -5.61
N ILE A 290 -0.99 -9.46 -5.70
CA ILE A 290 0.27 -9.45 -6.46
C ILE A 290 1.36 -10.06 -5.58
N LEU A 291 1.69 -11.32 -5.83
CA LEU A 291 2.79 -11.99 -5.16
C LEU A 291 4.10 -11.68 -5.91
N VAL A 292 4.96 -10.86 -5.28
CA VAL A 292 6.28 -10.57 -5.83
C VAL A 292 7.13 -11.85 -5.84
N ASP A 293 7.85 -12.03 -6.94
CA ASP A 293 8.65 -13.22 -7.17
C ASP A 293 10.13 -12.85 -7.39
N GLN A 294 10.94 -13.84 -7.75
CA GLN A 294 12.37 -13.62 -7.96
C GLN A 294 12.64 -12.58 -9.06
N ARG A 295 11.81 -12.46 -10.10
CA ARG A 295 11.97 -11.48 -11.21
C ARG A 295 11.94 -10.04 -10.72
N ASN A 296 11.25 -9.77 -9.61
CA ASN A 296 11.27 -8.46 -8.96
C ASN A 296 12.64 -8.23 -8.28
N ARG A 297 13.67 -7.90 -9.05
CA ARG A 297 15.06 -7.78 -8.57
C ARG A 297 15.33 -6.52 -7.75
N LYS A 298 14.60 -5.42 -7.98
CA LYS A 298 14.83 -4.16 -7.27
C LYS A 298 14.17 -4.21 -5.89
N ARG A 299 14.98 -4.57 -4.88
CA ARG A 299 14.53 -4.84 -3.50
C ARG A 299 15.31 -4.07 -2.47
N PHE A 300 14.61 -3.42 -1.56
CA PHE A 300 15.17 -2.58 -0.52
C PHE A 300 14.90 -3.15 0.86
N ASN A 301 15.90 -3.06 1.74
CA ASN A 301 15.71 -3.28 3.15
C ASN A 301 14.72 -2.24 3.68
N TRP A 302 13.73 -2.68 4.45
CA TRP A 302 12.73 -1.76 4.97
C TRP A 302 13.29 -0.65 5.88
N PRO A 303 14.36 -0.85 6.71
CA PRO A 303 14.91 0.24 7.51
C PRO A 303 15.54 1.35 6.67
N ASP A 304 16.17 0.97 5.55
CA ASP A 304 16.87 1.91 4.65
C ASP A 304 15.89 2.59 3.67
N SER A 305 14.67 2.07 3.54
CA SER A 305 13.74 2.50 2.50
C SER A 305 13.29 3.95 2.66
N ILE A 306 13.00 4.39 3.89
CA ILE A 306 12.59 5.77 4.15
C ILE A 306 13.81 6.69 4.06
N ILE A 307 14.86 6.41 4.82
CA ILE A 307 15.98 7.34 5.04
C ILE A 307 16.90 7.42 3.81
N SER A 308 17.21 6.30 3.18
CA SER A 308 18.21 6.23 2.10
C SER A 308 17.58 6.24 0.71
N HIS A 309 16.33 5.80 0.58
CA HIS A 309 15.68 5.61 -0.71
C HIS A 309 14.41 6.46 -0.90
N HIS A 310 13.90 7.10 0.17
CA HIS A 310 12.66 7.88 0.16
C HIS A 310 11.48 7.10 -0.43
N ILE A 311 11.38 5.81 -0.05
CA ILE A 311 10.31 4.91 -0.45
C ILE A 311 9.37 4.73 0.74
N TYR A 312 8.25 5.46 0.71
CA TYR A 312 7.22 5.44 1.74
C TYR A 312 5.88 5.94 1.18
N ARG A 313 4.77 5.51 1.78
CA ARG A 313 3.48 6.17 1.56
C ARG A 313 3.39 7.41 2.43
N ASP A 314 3.53 7.25 3.74
CA ASP A 314 3.56 8.34 4.70
C ASP A 314 4.90 8.33 5.45
N ILE A 315 5.52 9.50 5.67
CA ILE A 315 6.86 9.57 6.30
C ILE A 315 6.90 8.96 7.72
N TRP A 316 5.74 8.90 8.38
CA TRP A 316 5.55 8.38 9.73
C TRP A 316 5.04 6.93 9.77
N GLU A 317 4.89 6.25 8.64
CA GLU A 317 4.31 4.90 8.57
C GLU A 317 5.12 3.83 9.31
N ARG A 318 6.43 4.06 9.49
CA ARG A 318 7.37 3.17 10.17
C ARG A 318 8.37 3.98 10.97
N ARG A 319 8.61 3.62 12.23
CA ARG A 319 9.68 4.26 13.01
C ARG A 319 11.07 3.82 12.53
N PRO A 320 12.08 4.69 12.61
CA PRO A 320 13.46 4.28 12.47
C PRO A 320 13.86 3.24 13.53
N LEU A 321 14.72 2.31 13.13
CA LEU A 321 15.37 1.38 14.06
C LEU A 321 16.43 2.11 14.90
N ASN A 322 16.62 1.67 16.15
CA ASN A 322 17.80 2.04 16.93
C ASN A 322 19.03 1.23 16.48
N ASP A 323 20.21 1.62 16.96
CA ASP A 323 21.48 0.98 16.57
C ASP A 323 21.51 -0.52 16.87
N ASP A 324 20.89 -0.97 17.97
CA ASP A 324 20.85 -2.38 18.35
C ASP A 324 19.94 -3.18 17.43
N GLU A 325 18.74 -2.66 17.15
CA GLU A 325 17.78 -3.22 16.21
C GLU A 325 18.37 -3.28 14.80
N MET A 326 19.06 -2.21 14.37
CA MET A 326 19.73 -2.14 13.08
C MET A 326 20.84 -3.20 12.98
N ARG A 327 21.68 -3.35 14.03
CA ARG A 327 22.70 -4.40 14.08
C ARG A 327 22.10 -5.79 14.02
N LEU A 328 21.02 -6.05 14.78
CA LEU A 328 20.31 -7.32 14.74
C LEU A 328 19.72 -7.62 13.36
N GLN A 329 19.23 -6.59 12.67
CA GLN A 329 18.67 -6.74 11.33
C GLN A 329 19.76 -7.00 10.28
N GLN A 330 20.90 -6.30 10.36
CA GLN A 330 22.05 -6.48 9.46
C GLN A 330 22.78 -7.81 9.69
N GLY A 331 22.74 -8.35 10.91
CA GLY A 331 23.36 -9.64 11.23
C GLY A 331 22.55 -10.87 10.82
N ARG A 332 21.36 -10.71 10.23
CA ARG A 332 20.53 -11.86 9.83
C ARG A 332 21.10 -12.53 8.58
N PRO A 333 21.12 -13.88 8.52
CA PRO A 333 21.52 -14.59 7.31
C PRO A 333 20.66 -14.17 6.12
N GLU A 334 21.32 -13.84 5.02
CA GLU A 334 20.64 -13.50 3.77
C GLU A 334 20.21 -14.79 3.05
N GLY A 335 18.92 -14.87 2.69
CA GLY A 335 18.34 -16.01 1.97
C GLY A 335 17.99 -15.65 0.52
N GLU A 336 17.96 -16.65 -0.36
CA GLU A 336 17.64 -16.47 -1.79
C GLU A 336 16.24 -15.92 -2.06
N ILE A 337 15.28 -16.17 -1.16
CA ILE A 337 13.94 -15.60 -1.28
C ILE A 337 13.97 -14.09 -1.15
N ASP A 338 14.90 -13.53 -0.38
CA ASP A 338 15.03 -12.09 -0.14
C ASP A 338 16.05 -11.47 -1.10
N HIS A 339 17.14 -12.19 -1.38
CA HIS A 339 18.21 -11.78 -2.29
C HIS A 339 18.34 -12.81 -3.43
N PRO A 340 17.53 -12.69 -4.50
CA PRO A 340 17.51 -13.70 -5.55
C PRO A 340 18.83 -13.79 -6.33
N GLU A 341 19.70 -12.79 -6.21
CA GLU A 341 21.05 -12.75 -6.77
C GLU A 341 22.09 -13.59 -5.99
N ILE A 342 21.84 -13.96 -4.74
CA ILE A 342 22.84 -14.63 -3.88
C ILE A 342 23.35 -15.93 -4.47
N LEU A 343 22.47 -16.74 -5.05
CA LEU A 343 22.88 -18.02 -5.63
C LEU A 343 23.90 -17.82 -6.76
N ALA A 344 23.65 -16.85 -7.64
CA ALA A 344 24.56 -16.52 -8.73
C ALA A 344 25.89 -15.97 -8.20
N ILE A 345 25.86 -15.11 -7.18
CA ILE A 345 27.06 -14.57 -6.52
C ILE A 345 27.88 -15.70 -5.89
N GLN A 346 27.24 -16.63 -5.17
CA GLN A 346 27.93 -17.74 -4.51
C GLN A 346 28.60 -18.67 -5.52
N ILE A 347 27.94 -18.93 -6.65
CA ILE A 347 28.52 -19.70 -7.76
C ILE A 347 29.74 -18.97 -8.35
N ALA A 348 29.64 -17.67 -8.61
CA ALA A 348 30.73 -16.86 -9.15
C ALA A 348 31.94 -16.79 -8.18
N VAL A 349 31.70 -16.64 -6.88
CA VAL A 349 32.74 -16.65 -5.84
C VAL A 349 33.44 -18.01 -5.78
N ASN A 350 32.68 -19.11 -5.76
CA ASN A 350 33.26 -20.45 -5.75
C ASN A 350 34.12 -20.71 -7.00
N GLN A 351 33.67 -20.29 -8.18
CA GLN A 351 34.45 -20.35 -9.41
C GLN A 351 35.76 -19.55 -9.31
N ALA A 352 35.70 -18.33 -8.80
CA ALA A 352 36.86 -17.45 -8.67
C ALA A 352 37.91 -17.98 -7.68
N VAL A 353 37.47 -18.67 -6.62
CA VAL A 353 38.34 -19.23 -5.57
C VAL A 353 38.80 -20.67 -5.92
N GLY A 354 38.29 -21.26 -6.99
CA GLY A 354 38.61 -22.63 -7.40
C GLY A 354 37.92 -23.71 -6.55
N ASN A 355 36.87 -23.35 -5.82
CA ASN A 355 36.08 -24.29 -5.04
C ASN A 355 35.14 -25.09 -5.95
N PRO A 356 34.98 -26.40 -5.72
CA PRO A 356 34.01 -27.20 -6.48
C PRO A 356 32.60 -26.68 -6.22
N ILE A 357 31.86 -26.41 -7.30
CA ILE A 357 30.46 -25.99 -7.22
C ILE A 357 29.60 -27.24 -7.04
N PRO A 358 28.81 -27.35 -5.96
CA PRO A 358 27.91 -28.48 -5.78
C PRO A 358 26.88 -28.57 -6.91
N GLU A 359 26.65 -29.77 -7.42
CA GLU A 359 25.73 -30.00 -8.56
C GLU A 359 24.29 -29.56 -8.24
N GLY A 360 23.90 -29.58 -6.97
CA GLY A 360 22.63 -29.02 -6.50
C GLY A 360 22.50 -27.51 -6.75
N MET A 361 23.57 -26.72 -6.60
CA MET A 361 23.53 -25.28 -6.86
C MET A 361 23.36 -24.97 -8.34
N LYS A 362 24.08 -25.68 -9.22
CA LYS A 362 23.96 -25.47 -10.67
C LYS A 362 22.54 -25.74 -11.16
N ARG A 363 21.97 -26.89 -10.76
CA ARG A 363 20.59 -27.26 -11.12
C ARG A 363 19.57 -26.21 -10.67
N ARG A 364 19.73 -25.65 -9.46
CA ARG A 364 18.85 -24.60 -8.93
C ARG A 364 18.96 -23.30 -9.73
N LEU A 365 20.18 -22.90 -10.13
CA LEU A 365 20.37 -21.72 -10.96
C LEU A 365 19.74 -21.89 -12.35
N GLU A 366 19.94 -23.06 -12.97
CA GLU A 366 19.33 -23.39 -14.26
C GLU A 366 17.79 -23.41 -14.19
N GLU A 367 17.23 -23.88 -13.08
CA GLU A 367 15.79 -23.85 -12.81
C GLU A 367 15.27 -22.41 -12.66
N GLN A 368 15.92 -21.57 -11.85
CA GLN A 368 15.59 -20.15 -11.74
C GLN A 368 15.62 -19.44 -13.10
N GLU A 369 16.68 -19.64 -13.89
CA GLU A 369 16.79 -19.03 -15.21
C GLU A 369 15.67 -19.49 -16.16
N ARG A 370 15.27 -20.77 -16.07
CA ARG A 370 14.19 -21.32 -16.87
C ARG A 370 12.84 -20.73 -16.49
N GLU A 371 12.55 -20.62 -15.19
CA GLU A 371 11.33 -20.02 -14.67
C GLU A 371 11.20 -18.56 -15.11
N ILE A 372 12.29 -17.79 -15.00
CA ILE A 372 12.34 -16.39 -15.45
C ILE A 372 12.05 -16.30 -16.95
N LYS A 373 12.74 -17.09 -17.78
CA LYS A 373 12.53 -17.11 -19.24
C LYS A 373 11.10 -17.51 -19.61
N GLN A 374 10.50 -18.47 -18.90
CA GLN A 374 9.12 -18.90 -19.15
C GLN A 374 8.12 -17.80 -18.78
N ALA A 375 8.32 -17.13 -17.65
CA ALA A 375 7.49 -16.02 -17.22
C ALA A 375 7.59 -14.81 -18.17
N GLU A 376 8.79 -14.46 -18.62
CA GLU A 376 8.99 -13.42 -19.64
C GLU A 376 8.30 -13.76 -20.97
N LYS A 377 8.35 -15.03 -21.38
CA LYS A 377 7.64 -15.50 -22.58
C LYS A 377 6.12 -15.36 -22.41
N LYS A 378 5.59 -15.69 -21.23
CA LYS A 378 4.16 -15.53 -20.91
C LYS A 378 3.75 -14.05 -20.94
N ALA A 379 4.53 -13.17 -20.32
CA ALA A 379 4.29 -11.73 -20.33
C ALA A 379 4.30 -11.15 -21.76
N LYS A 380 5.26 -11.55 -22.60
CA LYS A 380 5.30 -11.16 -24.02
C LYS A 380 4.09 -11.68 -24.79
N PHE A 381 3.66 -12.92 -24.55
CA PHE A 381 2.52 -13.51 -25.25
C PHE A 381 1.21 -12.78 -24.93
N VAL A 382 0.97 -12.43 -23.66
CA VAL A 382 -0.18 -11.61 -23.23
C VAL A 382 -0.18 -10.26 -23.94
N ASN A 383 0.94 -9.53 -23.90
CA ASN A 383 1.08 -8.25 -24.63
C ASN A 383 0.86 -8.37 -26.15
N THR A 384 1.23 -9.52 -26.75
CA THR A 384 1.07 -9.73 -28.20
C THR A 384 -0.38 -10.04 -28.55
N GLN A 385 -1.09 -10.82 -27.72
CA GLN A 385 -2.51 -11.10 -27.90
C GLN A 385 -3.33 -9.81 -27.76
N ASP A 386 -3.09 -8.99 -26.73
CA ASP A 386 -3.80 -7.71 -26.55
C ASP A 386 -3.54 -6.74 -27.72
N SER A 387 -2.33 -6.74 -28.28
CA SER A 387 -2.02 -5.94 -29.48
C SER A 387 -2.73 -6.43 -30.75
N ALA A 388 -3.04 -7.73 -30.85
CA ALA A 388 -3.75 -8.32 -31.97
C ALA A 388 -5.26 -8.08 -31.86
N THR A 389 -5.84 -8.16 -30.66
CA THR A 389 -7.27 -7.86 -30.41
C THR A 389 -7.58 -6.38 -30.65
N VAL A 390 -6.65 -5.46 -30.31
CA VAL A 390 -6.79 -4.03 -30.63
C VAL A 390 -6.70 -3.77 -32.14
N LYS A 391 -5.88 -4.53 -32.87
CA LYS A 391 -5.80 -4.43 -34.35
C LYS A 391 -7.03 -5.01 -35.05
N GLU A 392 -7.61 -6.10 -34.54
CA GLU A 392 -8.88 -6.65 -35.06
C GLU A 392 -10.07 -5.72 -34.74
N GLY A 393 -10.07 -5.05 -33.59
CA GLY A 393 -11.05 -4.00 -33.26
C GLY A 393 -10.95 -2.79 -34.19
N ALA A 394 -9.73 -2.33 -34.50
CA ALA A 394 -9.50 -1.22 -35.43
C ALA A 394 -9.89 -1.57 -36.89
N ALA A 395 -9.61 -2.79 -37.35
CA ALA A 395 -10.03 -3.27 -38.66
C ALA A 395 -11.56 -3.40 -38.80
N SER A 396 -12.26 -3.72 -37.70
CA SER A 396 -13.73 -3.78 -37.67
C SER A 396 -14.38 -2.38 -37.71
N VAL A 397 -13.74 -1.37 -37.11
CA VAL A 397 -14.21 0.03 -37.17
C VAL A 397 -14.01 0.64 -38.57
N GLU A 398 -12.89 0.34 -39.25
CA GLU A 398 -12.69 0.75 -40.66
C GLU A 398 -13.68 0.08 -41.62
N ALA A 399 -14.08 -1.17 -41.36
CA ALA A 399 -15.09 -1.86 -42.16
C ALA A 399 -16.51 -1.29 -41.98
N VAL A 400 -16.82 -0.72 -40.81
CA VAL A 400 -18.12 -0.09 -40.53
C VAL A 400 -18.21 1.34 -41.07
N ILE A 401 -17.10 2.09 -41.10
CA ILE A 401 -17.06 3.45 -41.65
C ILE A 401 -17.10 3.45 -43.20
N GLY A 402 -16.68 2.36 -43.85
CA GLY A 402 -16.70 2.20 -45.31
C GLY A 402 -18.08 1.96 -45.95
N GLN A 403 -19.18 1.93 -45.19
CA GLN A 403 -20.53 1.65 -45.73
C GLN A 403 -21.56 2.78 -45.57
N THR A 404 -21.15 3.97 -45.14
CA THR A 404 -22.03 5.15 -45.10
C THR A 404 -21.62 6.18 -46.15
N GLU A 405 -22.08 5.97 -47.39
CA GLU A 405 -22.23 7.08 -48.35
C GLU A 405 -23.35 8.00 -47.86
N PHE A 406 -22.98 9.19 -47.38
CA PHE A 406 -23.93 10.29 -47.18
C PHE A 406 -23.63 11.35 -48.23
N THR A 407 -24.52 11.46 -49.21
CA THR A 407 -24.56 12.55 -50.18
C THR A 407 -24.91 13.85 -49.47
N LEU A 408 -24.07 14.87 -49.63
CA LEU A 408 -24.46 16.26 -49.34
C LEU A 408 -24.10 17.14 -50.54
N GLU A 409 -25.15 17.77 -51.04
CA GLU A 409 -25.18 18.67 -52.18
C GLU A 409 -24.51 20.03 -51.89
N ASP A 410 -24.19 20.65 -53.02
CA ASP A 410 -23.63 21.95 -53.32
C ASP A 410 -24.17 23.13 -52.48
N GLY A 411 -23.29 24.09 -52.23
CA GLY A 411 -23.55 25.28 -51.42
C GLY A 411 -22.38 26.26 -51.43
N THR A 412 -21.95 26.66 -52.62
CA THR A 412 -20.99 27.75 -52.85
C THR A 412 -21.45 29.07 -52.25
N LYS A 413 -20.57 29.78 -51.52
CA LYS A 413 -20.49 31.25 -51.51
C LYS A 413 -19.15 31.77 -50.98
N HIS A 414 -18.54 32.64 -51.80
CA HIS A 414 -17.35 33.45 -51.60
C HIS A 414 -17.43 34.43 -50.41
N ILE A 415 -16.27 34.85 -49.89
CA ILE A 415 -15.75 36.24 -49.70
C ILE A 415 -14.49 36.14 -48.81
N GLU A 416 -13.27 36.23 -49.38
CA GLU A 416 -12.32 37.37 -49.45
C GLU A 416 -11.27 37.42 -48.32
N ASP A 417 -10.07 37.84 -48.73
CA ASP A 417 -8.76 37.81 -48.06
C ASP A 417 -8.52 38.93 -47.01
N GLU A 418 -7.77 38.56 -45.95
CA GLU A 418 -6.70 39.31 -45.20
C GLU A 418 -6.92 40.74 -44.61
N PRO A 419 -6.04 41.27 -43.71
CA PRO A 419 -4.92 40.69 -42.93
C PRO A 419 -4.84 41.12 -41.42
N THR A 420 -3.86 40.52 -40.74
CA THR A 420 -3.08 40.90 -39.52
C THR A 420 -3.41 42.16 -38.70
N GLU A 421 -3.43 42.02 -37.37
CA GLU A 421 -2.87 43.03 -36.44
C GLU A 421 -2.52 42.45 -35.05
N LYS A 422 -1.30 42.76 -34.58
CA LYS A 422 -0.83 42.61 -33.18
C LYS A 422 -1.42 43.73 -32.31
N PRO A 423 -1.35 43.61 -30.98
CA PRO A 423 -0.78 44.75 -30.25
C PRO A 423 0.21 44.37 -29.13
N ASP A 424 1.18 45.27 -28.99
CA ASP A 424 2.22 45.37 -27.96
C ASP A 424 1.69 45.92 -26.62
N GLY A 425 2.12 45.29 -25.51
CA GLY A 425 2.47 45.89 -24.19
C GLY A 425 1.39 46.59 -23.33
N PRO A 426 1.70 46.98 -22.06
CA PRO A 426 2.99 46.85 -21.34
C PRO A 426 2.92 46.23 -19.92
N VAL A 427 4.11 45.99 -19.39
CA VAL A 427 4.51 45.63 -18.02
C VAL A 427 4.36 46.83 -17.06
N PRO A 428 4.16 46.61 -15.74
CA PRO A 428 4.89 47.37 -14.71
C PRO A 428 5.53 46.41 -13.69
N GLU A 429 6.85 46.38 -13.54
CA GLU A 429 7.73 47.25 -12.73
C GLU A 429 7.44 47.24 -11.21
N GLU A 430 8.50 46.87 -10.49
CA GLU A 430 8.63 46.70 -9.05
C GLU A 430 8.46 48.00 -8.26
N MET A 431 7.96 47.91 -7.03
CA MET A 431 8.35 48.84 -5.97
C MET A 431 8.56 48.15 -4.62
N HIS A 432 9.68 48.55 -4.04
CA HIS A 432 10.25 48.26 -2.74
C HIS A 432 9.44 48.80 -1.54
N VAL A 433 9.57 48.07 -0.42
CA VAL A 433 9.78 48.53 0.97
C VAL A 433 8.64 49.26 1.70
N ALA A 434 8.17 48.64 2.80
CA ALA A 434 8.21 49.24 4.14
C ALA A 434 8.02 48.18 5.23
N GLN A 435 9.02 48.07 6.09
CA GLN A 435 8.94 47.51 7.44
C GLN A 435 8.16 48.48 8.33
N GLN A 436 7.42 47.96 9.30
CA GLN A 436 7.15 48.68 10.55
C GLN A 436 7.04 47.69 11.72
N GLU A 437 8.00 47.80 12.62
CA GLU A 437 7.99 47.34 14.01
C GLU A 437 7.17 48.31 14.88
N GLU A 438 6.48 47.78 15.89
CA GLU A 438 6.15 48.33 17.22
C GLU A 438 5.44 47.16 17.95
N VAL A 439 5.95 46.49 19.00
CA VAL A 439 6.44 46.87 20.34
C VAL A 439 5.42 47.65 21.18
N ASP A 440 4.73 46.92 22.08
CA ASP A 440 4.50 47.24 23.50
C ASP A 440 3.79 46.02 24.13
N GLU A 441 4.42 45.18 24.95
CA GLU A 441 4.71 45.34 26.39
C GLU A 441 3.51 45.74 27.28
N SER A 442 2.96 44.72 27.96
CA SER A 442 3.08 44.54 29.43
C SER A 442 1.77 44.20 30.16
N SER A 443 1.93 43.29 31.13
CA SER A 443 1.20 43.21 32.41
C SER A 443 -0.23 42.61 32.34
N THR A 444 -0.69 41.70 33.20
CA THR A 444 -0.31 41.39 34.59
C THR A 444 -0.92 40.06 35.04
N SER A 445 -0.20 39.42 35.95
CA SER A 445 -0.49 38.25 36.77
C SER A 445 -1.86 38.22 37.46
N LYS A 446 -2.39 37.01 37.71
CA LYS A 446 -2.97 36.64 39.02
C LYS A 446 -3.16 35.13 39.16
N GLU A 447 -2.30 34.53 39.97
CA GLU A 447 -2.60 33.35 40.79
C GLU A 447 -3.83 33.59 41.66
N VAL A 448 -4.71 32.60 41.77
CA VAL A 448 -5.51 32.37 42.98
C VAL A 448 -5.59 30.87 43.22
N ASP A 449 -4.75 30.40 44.14
CA ASP A 449 -4.98 29.23 44.97
C ASP A 449 -6.13 29.53 45.94
N VAL A 450 -7.12 28.64 46.05
CA VAL A 450 -7.90 28.46 47.29
C VAL A 450 -8.16 26.97 47.54
N HIS A 451 -7.63 26.54 48.67
CA HIS A 451 -7.86 25.30 49.39
C HIS A 451 -9.34 24.99 49.73
N GLY A 452 -9.67 23.71 49.67
CA GLY A 452 -10.27 22.99 50.81
C GLY A 452 -11.77 22.72 50.77
N GLN A 453 -12.17 21.43 50.83
CA GLN A 453 -12.65 20.81 52.08
C GLN A 453 -13.02 19.33 51.89
N LYS A 454 -12.70 18.55 52.93
CA LYS A 454 -13.10 17.17 53.23
C LYS A 454 -14.49 17.13 53.90
N GLY A 455 -15.12 15.95 53.86
CA GLY A 455 -16.23 15.48 54.71
C GLY A 455 -17.43 15.04 53.84
N ASP A 456 -17.96 13.81 53.88
CA ASP A 456 -17.91 12.71 54.86
C ASP A 456 -17.73 11.34 54.17
#